data_AF-A0A229TNG7-F1
#
_entry.id   AF-A0A229TNG7-F1
#
_cell.length_a   1.000
_cell.length_b   1.000
_cell.length_c   1.000
_cell.angle_alpha   90.00
_cell.angle_beta   90.00
_cell.angle_gamma   90.00
#
_symmetry.space_group_name_H-M   'P 1'
#
loop_
_entity.id
_entity.type
_entity.pdbx_description
1 polymer ?
#
loop_
_entity_poly.entity_id
_entity_poly.type
_entity_poly.pdbx_seq_one_letter_code
_entity_poly.pdbx_strand_id
1 'polypeptide(L)'
;MRDLDRAARALREARESLERTDIVFHEARDARLRAEQAKLDATETWQARRVLGRLDPTCCPRCEEPLTAERRSQERSNSDCAVCTRPLPQVEPELAEAILAELDQVISSATAAEGEITSQHQKQQAEAELRRDEHEAARRALDDAMAGEHPVAQLQTLEIKAAELRGRLSATAPSEESQPGAGTSVTSVLAATRKQLLKVVNRASRTLLPEMDAEIIALCKRFGVQNLDSVKLDRAAHVNAVKDGEPHAYKDLSRGDRLRMRIATVIALLRIGKVRGVTSHPGLLIIDSIAAEELNKAAARSLISELQKITQELPTLQVVFTTAHPEFVDGLLPEDHVITAEGTHLF
;
A
#
# COMPACT_ATOMS: atom_id res chain seq x y z
N MET A 1 26.99 -1.69 -19.57
CA MET A 1 25.81 -2.58 -19.56
C MET A 1 25.99 -3.75 -18.58
N ARG A 2 27.02 -4.61 -18.73
CA ARG A 2 27.28 -5.74 -17.80
C ARG A 2 27.46 -5.35 -16.32
N ASP A 3 28.06 -4.19 -16.05
CA ASP A 3 28.28 -3.71 -14.67
C ASP A 3 27.00 -3.16 -14.03
N LEU A 4 26.15 -2.49 -14.81
CA LEU A 4 24.83 -2.05 -14.35
C LEU A 4 23.94 -3.25 -14.02
N ASP A 5 23.94 -4.28 -14.87
CA ASP A 5 23.16 -5.50 -14.62
C ASP A 5 23.64 -6.26 -13.38
N ARG A 6 24.95 -6.23 -13.11
CA ARG A 6 25.53 -6.81 -11.90
C ARG A 6 25.13 -6.01 -10.65
N ALA A 7 25.24 -4.68 -10.69
CA ALA A 7 24.83 -3.82 -9.59
C ALA A 7 23.32 -3.93 -9.32
N ALA A 8 22.50 -4.05 -10.37
CA ALA A 8 21.06 -4.23 -10.24
C ALA A 8 20.69 -5.58 -9.61
N ARG A 9 21.43 -6.67 -9.91
CA ARG A 9 21.26 -7.97 -9.24
C ARG A 9 21.64 -7.89 -7.77
N ALA A 10 22.81 -7.35 -7.45
CA ALA A 10 23.28 -7.20 -6.08
C ALA A 10 22.34 -6.34 -5.22
N LEU A 11 21.78 -5.25 -5.78
CA LEU A 11 20.79 -4.42 -5.10
C LEU A 11 19.48 -5.18 -4.83
N ARG A 12 19.02 -6.04 -5.74
CA ARG A 12 17.83 -6.86 -5.50
C ARG A 12 18.07 -7.88 -4.38
N GLU A 13 19.18 -8.59 -4.42
CA GLU A 13 19.55 -9.57 -3.39
C GLU A 13 19.67 -8.91 -2.00
N ALA A 14 20.29 -7.73 -1.93
CA ALA A 14 20.40 -6.98 -0.67
C ALA A 14 19.04 -6.50 -0.14
N ARG A 15 18.12 -6.08 -1.02
CA ARG A 15 16.75 -5.70 -0.63
C ARG A 15 15.93 -6.88 -0.13
N GLU A 16 15.98 -8.01 -0.82
CA GLU A 16 15.30 -9.23 -0.38
C GLU A 16 15.83 -9.72 0.97
N SER A 17 17.15 -9.61 1.21
CA SER A 17 17.78 -9.93 2.50
C SER A 17 17.31 -8.98 3.62
N LEU A 18 17.21 -7.68 3.32
CA LEU A 18 16.70 -6.68 4.26
C LEU A 18 15.23 -6.94 4.59
N GLU A 19 14.37 -7.17 3.60
CA GLU A 19 12.93 -7.45 3.80
C GLU A 19 12.71 -8.69 4.69
N ARG A 20 13.48 -9.77 4.47
CA ARG A 20 13.42 -10.97 5.33
C ARG A 20 13.84 -10.65 6.77
N THR A 21 14.88 -9.84 6.94
CA THR A 21 15.38 -9.48 8.27
C THR A 21 14.44 -8.51 8.99
N ASP A 22 13.74 -7.65 8.25
CA ASP A 22 12.76 -6.68 8.78
C ASP A 22 11.54 -7.40 9.39
N ILE A 23 11.03 -8.43 8.71
CA ILE A 23 9.97 -9.30 9.24
C ILE A 23 10.40 -9.93 10.58
N VAL A 24 11.58 -10.56 10.60
CA VAL A 24 12.11 -11.22 11.81
C VAL A 24 12.39 -10.21 12.93
N PHE A 25 12.83 -9.00 12.60
CA PHE A 25 13.01 -7.90 13.55
C PHE A 25 11.69 -7.50 14.21
N HIS A 26 10.63 -7.33 13.43
CA HIS A 26 9.30 -7.03 13.94
C HIS A 26 8.73 -8.15 14.82
N GLU A 27 8.87 -9.41 14.39
CA GLU A 27 8.42 -10.57 15.18
C GLU A 27 9.14 -10.67 16.53
N ALA A 28 10.47 -10.44 16.56
CA ALA A 28 11.25 -10.47 17.79
C ALA A 28 10.86 -9.35 18.76
N ARG A 29 10.63 -8.15 18.23
CA ARG A 29 10.16 -7.01 19.02
C ARG A 29 8.76 -7.28 19.60
N ASP A 30 7.85 -7.84 18.80
CA ASP A 30 6.51 -8.19 19.25
C ASP A 30 6.52 -9.32 20.28
N ALA A 31 7.47 -10.25 20.19
CA ALA A 31 7.68 -11.28 21.21
C ALA A 31 8.13 -10.68 22.55
N ARG A 32 9.06 -9.72 22.55
CA ARG A 32 9.47 -8.99 23.77
C ARG A 32 8.29 -8.24 24.38
N LEU A 33 7.54 -7.49 23.58
CA LEU A 33 6.39 -6.71 24.05
C LEU A 33 5.30 -7.62 24.65
N ARG A 34 5.02 -8.78 24.04
CA ARG A 34 4.09 -9.76 24.60
C ARG A 34 4.56 -10.33 25.93
N ALA A 35 5.86 -10.61 26.08
CA ALA A 35 6.42 -11.10 27.34
C ALA A 35 6.34 -10.04 28.45
N GLU A 36 6.63 -8.77 28.13
CA GLU A 36 6.47 -7.65 29.06
C GLU A 36 5.02 -7.46 29.49
N GLN A 37 4.08 -7.51 28.54
CA GLN A 37 2.66 -7.42 28.84
C GLN A 37 2.21 -8.58 29.75
N ALA A 38 2.64 -9.81 29.47
CA ALA A 38 2.31 -10.96 30.32
C ALA A 38 2.82 -10.78 31.76
N LYS A 39 4.00 -10.18 31.95
CA LYS A 39 4.51 -9.83 33.28
C LYS A 39 3.67 -8.76 33.96
N LEU A 40 3.27 -7.71 33.24
CA LEU A 40 2.40 -6.67 33.77
C LEU A 40 1.04 -7.25 34.18
N ASP A 41 0.39 -8.02 33.31
CA ASP A 41 -0.89 -8.66 33.58
C ASP A 41 -0.82 -9.60 34.79
N ALA A 42 0.25 -10.38 34.91
CA ALA A 42 0.49 -11.23 36.06
C ALA A 42 0.65 -10.38 37.33
N THR A 43 1.48 -9.33 37.29
CA THR A 43 1.73 -8.42 38.42
C THR A 43 0.45 -7.73 38.87
N GLU A 44 -0.33 -7.18 37.95
CA GLU A 44 -1.60 -6.53 38.21
C GLU A 44 -2.62 -7.51 38.80
N THR A 45 -2.72 -8.72 38.26
CA THR A 45 -3.60 -9.77 38.79
C THR A 45 -3.23 -10.13 40.23
N TRP A 46 -1.93 -10.27 40.53
CA TRP A 46 -1.45 -10.55 41.88
C TRP A 46 -1.72 -9.41 42.86
N GLN A 47 -1.45 -8.17 42.45
CA GLN A 47 -1.72 -6.98 43.26
C GLN A 47 -3.22 -6.79 43.50
N ALA A 48 -4.04 -6.94 42.46
CA ALA A 48 -5.50 -6.85 42.55
C ALA A 48 -6.04 -7.91 43.51
N ARG A 49 -5.58 -9.17 43.44
CA ARG A 49 -5.95 -10.20 44.41
C ARG A 49 -5.57 -9.82 45.83
N ARG A 50 -4.36 -9.28 46.05
CA ARG A 50 -3.90 -8.87 47.39
C ARG A 50 -4.69 -7.70 47.96
N VAL A 51 -5.08 -6.73 47.14
CA VAL A 51 -5.83 -5.54 47.59
C VAL A 51 -7.32 -5.86 47.75
N LEU A 52 -7.95 -6.44 46.71
CA LEU A 52 -9.37 -6.74 46.70
C LEU A 52 -9.73 -7.89 47.64
N GLY A 53 -8.83 -8.87 47.80
CA GLY A 53 -8.99 -9.97 48.77
C GLY A 53 -8.86 -9.54 50.23
N ARG A 54 -8.41 -8.31 50.51
CA ARG A 54 -8.37 -7.73 51.87
C ARG A 54 -9.58 -6.87 52.20
N LEU A 55 -10.49 -6.68 51.25
CA LEU A 55 -11.73 -5.96 51.50
C LEU A 55 -12.61 -6.80 52.44
N ASP A 56 -13.13 -6.17 53.49
CA ASP A 56 -14.11 -6.77 54.41
C ASP A 56 -15.48 -6.09 54.17
N PRO A 57 -16.23 -6.49 53.14
CA PRO A 57 -17.51 -5.87 52.84
C PRO A 57 -18.53 -6.11 53.96
N THR A 58 -19.29 -5.09 54.32
CA THR A 58 -20.36 -5.19 55.33
C THR A 58 -21.63 -5.84 54.76
N CYS A 59 -21.87 -5.69 53.45
CA CYS A 59 -22.98 -6.26 52.69
C CYS A 59 -22.52 -6.84 51.34
N CYS A 60 -23.34 -7.71 50.75
CA CYS A 60 -23.08 -8.25 49.42
C CYS A 60 -23.22 -7.16 48.34
N PRO A 61 -22.23 -6.94 47.46
CA PRO A 61 -22.29 -5.87 46.45
C PRO A 61 -23.32 -6.13 45.32
N ARG A 62 -23.92 -7.33 45.26
CA ARG A 62 -24.92 -7.68 44.24
C ARG A 62 -26.37 -7.48 44.68
N CYS A 63 -26.68 -7.81 45.93
CA CYS A 63 -28.05 -7.78 46.47
C CYS A 63 -28.19 -6.91 47.73
N GLU A 64 -27.11 -6.26 48.16
CA GLU A 64 -27.04 -5.37 49.35
C GLU A 64 -27.37 -6.07 50.68
N GLU A 65 -27.50 -7.39 50.69
CA GLU A 65 -27.82 -8.17 51.90
C GLU A 65 -26.64 -8.17 52.89
N PRO A 66 -26.87 -7.93 54.20
CA PRO A 66 -25.81 -7.91 55.20
C PRO A 66 -25.09 -9.26 55.30
N LEU A 67 -23.76 -9.24 55.36
CA LEU A 67 -22.99 -10.45 55.59
C LEU A 67 -23.05 -10.84 57.08
N THR A 68 -23.55 -12.04 57.34
CA THR A 68 -23.69 -12.63 58.69
C THR A 68 -22.33 -12.94 59.32
N ALA A 69 -22.27 -12.92 60.65
CA ALA A 69 -21.06 -13.25 61.39
C ALA A 69 -20.58 -14.70 61.13
N GLU A 70 -21.49 -15.65 60.91
CA GLU A 70 -21.12 -17.03 60.58
C GLU A 70 -20.33 -17.11 59.27
N ARG A 71 -20.77 -16.40 58.21
CA ARG A 71 -20.08 -16.41 56.90
C ARG A 71 -18.67 -15.82 56.98
N ARG A 72 -18.46 -14.76 57.77
CA ARG A 72 -17.11 -14.22 58.01
C ARG A 72 -16.24 -15.20 58.80
N SER A 73 -16.82 -15.94 59.73
CA SER A 73 -16.08 -16.97 60.48
C SER A 73 -15.66 -18.13 59.59
N GLN A 74 -16.53 -18.54 58.65
CA GLN A 74 -16.27 -19.59 57.66
C GLN A 74 -15.17 -19.20 56.67
N GLU A 75 -15.11 -17.93 56.25
CA GLU A 75 -14.01 -17.44 55.41
C GLU A 75 -12.65 -17.57 56.13
N ARG A 76 -12.61 -17.26 57.43
CA ARG A 76 -11.37 -17.34 58.23
C ARG A 76 -10.96 -18.78 58.54
N SER A 77 -11.91 -19.67 58.80
CA SER A 77 -11.61 -21.05 59.24
C SER A 77 -11.48 -22.03 58.07
N ASN A 78 -12.29 -21.88 57.03
CA ASN A 78 -12.44 -22.85 55.94
C ASN A 78 -12.04 -22.26 54.57
N SER A 79 -11.68 -20.97 54.51
CA SER A 79 -11.39 -20.26 53.25
C SER A 79 -12.58 -20.20 52.29
N ASP A 80 -13.82 -20.21 52.79
CA ASP A 80 -15.02 -20.03 51.98
C ASP A 80 -15.39 -18.56 51.87
N CYS A 81 -15.49 -17.99 50.66
CA CYS A 81 -15.78 -16.56 50.46
C CYS A 81 -17.08 -16.13 51.16
N ALA A 82 -17.03 -15.11 52.02
CA ALA A 82 -18.17 -14.61 52.76
C ALA A 82 -19.30 -14.06 51.88
N VAL A 83 -18.97 -13.62 50.65
CA VAL A 83 -19.91 -13.05 49.68
C VAL A 83 -20.65 -14.12 48.88
N CYS A 84 -19.92 -15.11 48.35
CA CYS A 84 -20.48 -16.07 47.38
C CYS A 84 -20.33 -17.55 47.78
N THR A 85 -19.82 -17.82 48.99
CA THR A 85 -19.63 -19.15 49.61
C THR A 85 -18.81 -20.15 48.77
N ARG A 86 -18.06 -19.68 47.78
CA ARG A 86 -17.13 -20.51 47.00
C ARG A 86 -15.80 -20.63 47.73
N PRO A 87 -15.11 -21.78 47.62
CA PRO A 87 -13.79 -21.94 48.18
C PRO A 87 -12.82 -20.95 47.53
N LEU A 88 -12.08 -20.22 48.34
CA LEU A 88 -11.02 -19.33 47.91
C LEU A 88 -9.80 -20.18 47.53
N PRO A 89 -9.16 -19.91 46.38
CA PRO A 89 -7.94 -20.60 46.03
C PRO A 89 -6.87 -20.26 47.07
N GLN A 90 -6.19 -21.28 47.60
CA GLN A 90 -4.97 -21.08 48.36
C GLN A 90 -3.89 -20.66 47.38
N VAL A 91 -3.35 -19.48 47.59
CA VAL A 91 -2.32 -18.95 46.71
C VAL A 91 -1.11 -18.57 47.52
N GLU A 92 -0.09 -19.42 47.44
CA GLU A 92 1.18 -19.21 48.12
C GLU A 92 1.93 -18.03 47.48
N PRO A 93 2.43 -17.06 48.27
CA PRO A 93 3.24 -15.95 47.77
C PRO A 93 4.45 -16.43 46.94
N GLU A 94 5.02 -17.58 47.32
CA GLU A 94 6.16 -18.21 46.64
C GLU A 94 5.82 -18.61 45.19
N LEU A 95 4.57 -19.01 44.92
CA LEU A 95 4.12 -19.35 43.57
C LEU A 95 4.02 -18.11 42.68
N ALA A 96 3.59 -16.98 43.25
CA ALA A 96 3.54 -15.71 42.53
C ALA A 96 4.93 -15.21 42.13
N GLU A 97 5.86 -15.27 43.09
CA GLU A 97 7.25 -14.89 42.87
C GLU A 97 7.94 -15.81 41.85
N ALA A 98 7.65 -17.12 41.87
CA ALA A 98 8.15 -18.06 40.88
C ALA A 98 7.67 -17.75 39.45
N ILE A 99 6.38 -17.46 39.27
CA ILE A 99 5.82 -17.10 37.95
C ILE A 99 6.42 -15.79 37.43
N LEU A 100 6.58 -14.78 38.30
CA LEU A 100 7.19 -13.51 37.91
C LEU A 100 8.68 -13.68 37.55
N ALA A 101 9.41 -14.53 38.28
CA ALA A 101 10.81 -14.84 37.98
C ALA A 101 10.97 -15.59 36.64
N GLU A 102 10.05 -16.53 36.33
CA GLU A 102 10.01 -17.21 35.04
C GLU A 102 9.76 -16.21 33.89
N LEU A 103 8.78 -15.30 34.07
CA LEU A 103 8.50 -14.26 33.07
C LEU A 103 9.67 -13.29 32.89
N ASP A 104 10.40 -12.97 33.97
CA ASP A 104 11.64 -12.18 33.89
C ASP A 104 12.72 -12.90 33.07
N GLN A 105 12.85 -14.21 33.23
CA GLN A 105 13.76 -15.01 32.41
C GLN A 105 13.33 -15.00 30.94
N VAL A 106 12.04 -15.13 30.65
CA VAL A 106 11.50 -15.04 29.28
C VAL A 106 11.78 -13.67 28.67
N ILE A 107 11.52 -12.58 29.38
CA ILE A 107 11.82 -11.21 28.91
C ILE A 107 13.31 -11.04 28.64
N SER A 108 14.18 -11.54 29.53
CA SER A 108 15.63 -11.46 29.33
C SER A 108 16.08 -12.18 28.05
N SER A 109 15.50 -13.36 27.77
CA SER A 109 15.80 -14.13 26.56
C SER A 109 15.28 -13.44 25.29
N ALA A 110 14.07 -12.87 25.35
CA ALA A 110 13.48 -12.13 24.23
C ALA A 110 14.25 -10.84 23.93
N THR A 111 14.71 -10.14 24.97
CA THR A 111 15.53 -8.92 24.83
C THR A 111 16.89 -9.23 24.21
N ALA A 112 17.52 -10.34 24.62
CA ALA A 112 18.79 -10.78 24.03
C ALA A 112 18.62 -11.17 22.55
N ALA A 113 17.53 -11.87 22.21
CA ALA A 113 17.20 -12.24 20.84
C ALA A 113 16.92 -11.01 19.96
N GLU A 114 16.11 -10.05 20.45
CA GLU A 114 15.86 -8.78 19.75
C GLU A 114 17.16 -8.00 19.55
N GLY A 115 18.07 -7.97 20.53
CA GLY A 115 19.37 -7.31 20.41
C GLY A 115 20.23 -7.88 19.28
N GLU A 116 20.32 -9.21 19.18
CA GLU A 116 21.06 -9.88 18.10
C GLU A 116 20.43 -9.57 16.72
N ILE A 117 19.11 -9.70 16.60
CA ILE A 117 18.37 -9.45 15.37
C ILE A 117 18.45 -7.97 14.96
N THR A 118 18.40 -7.04 15.92
CA THR A 118 18.58 -5.61 15.67
C THR A 118 19.95 -5.33 15.05
N SER A 119 21.00 -5.97 15.57
CA SER A 119 22.36 -5.82 15.03
C SER A 119 22.47 -6.36 13.60
N GLN A 120 21.77 -7.46 13.30
CA GLN A 120 21.71 -8.05 11.97
C GLN A 120 20.91 -7.17 11.00
N HIS A 121 19.75 -6.66 11.42
CA HIS A 121 18.93 -5.72 10.67
C HIS A 121 19.73 -4.47 10.29
N GLN A 122 20.44 -3.87 11.24
CA GLN A 122 21.29 -2.69 10.97
C GLN A 122 22.39 -2.98 9.94
N LYS A 123 23.03 -4.16 10.00
CA LYS A 123 24.02 -4.58 9.00
C LYS A 123 23.41 -4.73 7.61
N GLN A 124 22.25 -5.38 7.51
CA GLN A 124 21.55 -5.57 6.24
C GLN A 124 21.05 -4.25 5.66
N GLN A 125 20.61 -3.33 6.51
CA GLN A 125 20.21 -1.99 6.09
C GLN A 125 21.40 -1.21 5.50
N ALA A 126 22.55 -1.23 6.18
CA ALA A 126 23.77 -0.59 5.69
C ALA A 126 24.26 -1.20 4.37
N GLU A 127 24.18 -2.53 4.21
CA GLU A 127 24.53 -3.21 2.96
C GLU A 127 23.57 -2.80 1.82
N ALA A 128 22.26 -2.74 2.07
CA ALA A 128 21.28 -2.33 1.07
C ALA A 128 21.46 -0.87 0.62
N GLU A 129 21.82 0.02 1.55
CA GLU A 129 22.19 1.42 1.25
C GLU A 129 23.46 1.47 0.38
N LEU A 130 24.51 0.72 0.73
CA LEU A 130 25.73 0.63 -0.07
C LEU A 130 25.45 0.14 -1.49
N ARG A 131 24.67 -0.94 -1.65
CA ARG A 131 24.32 -1.48 -2.98
C ARG A 131 23.49 -0.51 -3.82
N ARG A 132 22.67 0.31 -3.16
CA ARG A 132 21.91 1.35 -3.84
C ARG A 132 22.84 2.40 -4.42
N ASP A 133 23.81 2.86 -3.64
CA ASP A 133 24.80 3.84 -4.08
C ASP A 133 25.66 3.29 -5.23
N GLU A 134 26.10 2.02 -5.15
CA GLU A 134 26.81 1.34 -6.23
C GLU A 134 25.99 1.29 -7.54
N HIS A 135 24.70 0.96 -7.44
CA HIS A 135 23.80 0.93 -8.59
C HIS A 135 23.57 2.34 -9.18
N GLU A 136 23.38 3.35 -8.35
CA GLU A 136 23.26 4.74 -8.81
C GLU A 136 24.54 5.23 -9.50
N ALA A 137 25.71 4.89 -8.96
CA ALA A 137 27.00 5.20 -9.58
C ALA A 137 27.17 4.50 -10.93
N ALA A 138 26.85 3.20 -11.01
CA ALA A 138 26.91 2.44 -12.27
C ALA A 138 25.93 2.99 -13.33
N ARG A 139 24.75 3.46 -12.90
CA ARG A 139 23.77 4.11 -13.77
C ARG A 139 24.29 5.45 -14.29
N ARG A 140 24.83 6.30 -13.43
CA ARG A 140 25.45 7.58 -13.83
C ARG A 140 26.59 7.36 -14.82
N ALA A 141 27.46 6.38 -14.57
CA ALA A 141 28.55 6.04 -15.48
C ALA A 141 28.04 5.57 -16.86
N LEU A 142 26.90 4.85 -16.91
CA LEU A 142 26.27 4.49 -18.18
C LEU A 142 25.69 5.71 -18.89
N ASP A 143 24.99 6.58 -18.16
CA ASP A 143 24.41 7.81 -18.71
C ASP A 143 25.52 8.74 -19.26
N ASP A 144 26.64 8.87 -18.53
CA ASP A 144 27.82 9.63 -18.96
C ASP A 144 28.50 8.98 -20.18
N ALA A 145 28.61 7.66 -20.23
CA ALA A 145 29.15 6.94 -21.39
C ALA A 145 28.21 7.02 -22.61
N MET A 146 26.90 7.14 -22.39
CA MET A 146 25.93 7.39 -23.45
C MET A 146 25.94 8.84 -23.91
N ALA A 147 26.29 9.79 -23.04
CA ALA A 147 26.43 11.21 -23.36
C ALA A 147 27.80 11.55 -23.98
N GLY A 148 28.84 10.79 -23.65
CA GLY A 148 30.21 10.93 -24.16
C GLY A 148 30.32 10.51 -25.62
N GLU A 149 30.65 11.48 -26.47
CA GLU A 149 30.83 11.35 -27.93
C GLU A 149 29.65 10.69 -28.64
N HIS A 150 28.55 11.42 -28.80
CA HIS A 150 27.53 11.05 -29.77
C HIS A 150 28.09 11.19 -31.20
N PRO A 151 28.33 10.07 -31.93
CA PRO A 151 28.44 10.13 -33.39
C PRO A 151 27.22 10.82 -33.99
N VAL A 152 26.04 10.78 -33.33
CA VAL A 152 24.84 11.49 -33.77
C VAL A 152 24.99 13.02 -33.76
N ALA A 153 25.62 13.60 -32.73
CA ALA A 153 25.84 15.06 -32.65
C ALA A 153 26.96 15.51 -33.59
N GLN A 154 28.03 14.72 -33.73
CA GLN A 154 29.05 14.94 -34.74
C GLN A 154 28.51 14.76 -36.16
N LEU A 155 27.68 13.74 -36.42
CA LEU A 155 27.01 13.51 -37.71
C LEU A 155 26.10 14.69 -38.04
N GLN A 156 25.30 15.17 -37.09
CA GLN A 156 24.45 16.34 -37.29
C GLN A 156 25.30 17.59 -37.63
N THR A 157 26.43 17.78 -36.95
CA THR A 157 27.35 18.89 -37.22
C THR A 157 28.01 18.77 -38.61
N LEU A 158 28.37 17.54 -39.03
CA LEU A 158 28.95 17.26 -40.33
C LEU A 158 27.91 17.38 -41.46
N GLU A 159 26.66 16.98 -41.22
CA GLU A 159 25.54 17.13 -42.14
C GLU A 159 25.22 18.61 -42.39
N ILE A 160 25.21 19.43 -41.33
CA ILE A 160 25.04 20.88 -41.45
C ILE A 160 26.18 21.48 -42.29
N LYS A 161 27.44 21.14 -42.00
CA LYS A 161 28.59 21.60 -42.82
C LYS A 161 28.51 21.14 -44.27
N ALA A 162 28.08 19.90 -44.52
CA ALA A 162 27.89 19.39 -45.87
C ALA A 162 26.80 20.17 -46.62
N ALA A 163 25.69 20.50 -45.95
CA ALA A 163 24.63 21.32 -46.52
C ALA A 163 25.10 22.75 -46.85
N GLU A 164 25.87 23.38 -45.95
CA GLU A 164 26.46 24.70 -46.18
C GLU A 164 27.41 24.71 -47.39
N LEU A 165 28.28 23.70 -47.49
CA LEU A 165 29.22 23.57 -48.61
C LEU A 165 28.50 23.33 -49.94
N ARG A 166 27.43 22.50 -49.95
CA ARG A 166 26.58 22.32 -51.14
C ARG A 166 25.89 23.62 -51.55
N GLY A 167 25.40 24.41 -50.59
CA GLY A 167 24.79 25.71 -50.87
C GLY A 167 25.80 26.72 -51.44
N ARG A 168 27.05 26.70 -50.96
CA ARG A 168 28.12 27.53 -51.53
C ARG A 168 28.49 27.11 -52.96
N LEU A 169 28.55 25.81 -53.23
CA LEU A 169 28.79 25.26 -54.58
C LEU A 169 27.65 25.59 -55.54
N SER A 170 26.39 25.50 -55.10
CA SER A 170 25.25 25.89 -55.94
C SER A 170 25.22 27.39 -56.24
N ALA A 171 25.75 28.22 -55.35
CA ALA A 171 25.86 29.67 -55.56
C ALA A 171 27.03 30.08 -56.49
N THR A 172 28.00 29.19 -56.73
CA THR A 172 29.14 29.43 -57.66
C THR A 172 28.95 28.79 -59.03
N ALA A 173 27.96 27.92 -59.20
CA ALA A 173 27.55 27.41 -60.50
C ALA A 173 26.78 28.50 -61.28
N PRO A 174 27.02 28.67 -62.60
CA PRO A 174 26.27 29.63 -63.41
C PRO A 174 24.78 29.24 -63.43
N SER A 175 23.95 30.13 -62.91
CA SER A 175 22.52 29.91 -62.67
C SER A 175 21.72 29.74 -63.97
N GLU A 176 20.95 28.67 -64.06
CA GLU A 176 19.61 28.76 -64.67
C GLU A 176 18.70 29.42 -63.63
N GLU A 177 18.10 30.54 -64.02
CA GLU A 177 17.23 31.34 -63.16
C GLU A 177 16.06 30.49 -62.65
N SER A 178 16.06 30.21 -61.36
CA SER A 178 14.87 29.79 -60.62
C SER A 178 14.81 30.64 -59.36
N GLN A 179 13.75 31.45 -59.30
CA GLN A 179 13.46 32.34 -58.18
C GLN A 179 13.54 31.58 -56.84
N PRO A 180 14.08 32.18 -55.76
CA PRO A 180 14.07 31.57 -54.46
C PRO A 180 12.63 31.60 -53.92
N GLY A 181 11.85 30.57 -54.25
CA GLY A 181 10.66 30.23 -53.49
C GLY A 181 11.11 30.00 -52.05
N ALA A 182 10.59 30.81 -51.13
CA ALA A 182 10.86 30.70 -49.71
C ALA A 182 10.53 29.27 -49.22
N GLY A 183 11.54 28.40 -49.24
CA GLY A 183 11.44 27.04 -48.74
C GLY A 183 11.06 27.12 -47.28
N THR A 184 9.84 26.69 -46.96
CA THR A 184 9.31 26.65 -45.60
C THR A 184 10.33 25.91 -44.73
N SER A 185 11.01 26.62 -43.83
CA SER A 185 12.07 26.02 -43.02
C SER A 185 11.49 24.83 -42.25
N VAL A 186 12.23 23.74 -42.14
CA VAL A 186 11.78 22.50 -41.44
C VAL A 186 11.21 22.84 -40.06
N THR A 187 11.80 23.81 -39.36
CA THR A 187 11.35 24.34 -38.07
C THR A 187 9.93 24.92 -38.13
N SER A 188 9.58 25.66 -39.18
CA SER A 188 8.24 26.22 -39.37
C SER A 188 7.19 25.15 -39.69
N VAL A 189 7.56 24.11 -40.45
CA VAL A 189 6.71 22.94 -40.69
C VAL A 189 6.46 22.18 -39.38
N LEU A 190 7.51 21.92 -38.60
CA LEU A 190 7.40 21.23 -37.30
C LEU A 190 6.57 22.04 -36.29
N ALA A 191 6.73 23.37 -36.25
CA ALA A 191 5.94 24.24 -35.39
C ALA A 191 4.45 24.24 -35.78
N ALA A 192 4.14 24.31 -37.08
CA ALA A 192 2.78 24.19 -37.58
C ALA A 192 2.18 22.81 -37.28
N THR A 193 2.97 21.75 -37.46
CA THR A 193 2.58 20.36 -37.17
C THR A 193 2.28 20.17 -35.68
N ARG A 194 3.16 20.64 -34.79
CA ARG A 194 2.92 20.64 -33.33
C ARG A 194 1.65 21.39 -32.96
N LYS A 195 1.43 22.57 -33.55
CA LYS A 195 0.22 23.37 -33.31
C LYS A 195 -1.04 22.62 -33.73
N GLN A 196 -1.00 21.91 -34.85
CA GLN A 196 -2.14 21.14 -35.33
C GLN A 196 -2.38 19.87 -34.48
N LEU A 197 -1.32 19.13 -34.13
CA LEU A 197 -1.39 17.99 -33.22
C LEU A 197 -1.98 18.39 -31.86
N LEU A 198 -1.53 19.51 -31.27
CA LEU A 198 -2.08 20.00 -30.01
C LEU A 198 -3.58 20.30 -30.11
N LYS A 199 -4.06 20.85 -31.23
CA LYS A 199 -5.50 21.07 -31.46
C LYS A 199 -6.28 19.76 -31.53
N VAL A 200 -5.74 18.75 -32.22
CA VAL A 200 -6.34 17.41 -32.32
C VAL A 200 -6.44 16.76 -30.95
N VAL A 201 -5.35 16.75 -30.19
CA VAL A 201 -5.32 16.20 -28.82
C VAL A 201 -6.28 16.95 -27.90
N ASN A 202 -6.28 18.29 -27.92
CA ASN A 202 -7.18 19.09 -27.10
C ASN A 202 -8.66 18.81 -27.42
N ARG A 203 -9.00 18.63 -28.69
CA ARG A 203 -10.37 18.28 -29.12
C ARG A 203 -10.76 16.89 -28.62
N ALA A 204 -9.87 15.91 -28.74
CA ALA A 204 -10.10 14.56 -28.23
C ALA A 204 -10.29 14.57 -26.71
N SER A 205 -9.41 15.24 -25.95
CA SER A 205 -9.51 15.33 -24.48
C SER A 205 -10.80 15.99 -24.01
N ARG A 206 -11.28 17.05 -24.68
CA ARG A 206 -12.54 17.73 -24.34
C ARG A 206 -13.79 16.86 -24.51
N THR A 207 -13.68 15.79 -25.31
CA THR A 207 -14.78 14.84 -25.53
C THR A 207 -14.65 13.65 -24.58
N LEU A 208 -13.42 13.16 -24.39
CA LEU A 208 -13.12 11.96 -23.61
C LEU A 208 -13.26 12.16 -22.10
N LEU A 209 -12.68 13.25 -21.56
CA LEU A 209 -12.61 13.45 -20.11
C LEU A 209 -14.00 13.59 -19.47
N PRO A 210 -14.98 14.31 -20.04
CA PRO A 210 -16.33 14.37 -19.46
C PRO A 210 -17.05 13.01 -19.40
N GLU A 211 -16.86 12.15 -20.41
CA GLU A 211 -17.40 10.80 -20.40
C GLU A 211 -16.75 9.94 -19.32
N MET A 212 -15.42 10.09 -19.14
CA MET A 212 -14.69 9.44 -18.05
C MET A 212 -15.15 9.93 -16.68
N ASP A 213 -15.29 11.24 -16.50
CA ASP A 213 -15.74 11.85 -15.26
C ASP A 213 -17.13 11.31 -14.85
N ALA A 214 -18.06 11.21 -15.81
CA ALA A 214 -19.39 10.65 -15.58
C ALA A 214 -19.34 9.18 -15.16
N GLU A 215 -18.52 8.37 -15.83
CA GLU A 215 -18.36 6.95 -15.51
C GLU A 215 -17.72 6.74 -14.14
N ILE A 216 -16.72 7.54 -13.78
CA ILE A 216 -16.09 7.51 -12.46
C ILE A 216 -17.11 7.84 -11.38
N ILE A 217 -17.93 8.88 -11.57
CA ILE A 217 -18.98 9.25 -10.60
C ILE A 217 -19.97 8.09 -10.41
N ALA A 218 -20.41 7.45 -11.50
CA ALA A 218 -21.34 6.34 -11.44
C ALA A 218 -20.75 5.14 -10.67
N LEU A 219 -19.50 4.78 -10.94
CA LEU A 219 -18.80 3.69 -10.27
C LEU A 219 -18.52 4.00 -8.79
N CYS A 220 -18.07 5.21 -8.47
CA CYS A 220 -17.85 5.63 -7.09
C CYS A 220 -19.13 5.56 -6.26
N LYS A 221 -20.28 5.96 -6.82
CA LYS A 221 -21.58 5.82 -6.14
C LYS A 221 -21.95 4.36 -5.92
N ARG A 222 -21.72 3.47 -6.90
CA ARG A 222 -21.93 2.01 -6.74
C ARG A 222 -21.05 1.42 -5.64
N PHE A 223 -19.79 1.85 -5.56
CA PHE A 223 -18.86 1.43 -4.50
C PHE A 223 -19.13 2.09 -3.14
N GLY A 224 -20.14 2.95 -3.04
CA GLY A 224 -20.57 3.53 -1.77
C GLY A 224 -19.75 4.75 -1.32
N VAL A 225 -19.06 5.44 -2.22
CA VAL A 225 -18.48 6.76 -1.92
C VAL A 225 -19.64 7.73 -1.66
N GLN A 226 -19.78 8.16 -0.41
CA GLN A 226 -20.89 9.01 0.01
C GLN A 226 -20.66 10.47 -0.39
N ASN A 227 -21.74 11.19 -0.66
CA ASN A 227 -21.77 12.63 -0.95
C ASN A 227 -20.81 13.09 -2.06
N LEU A 228 -20.63 12.28 -3.11
CA LEU A 228 -19.82 12.65 -4.26
C LEU A 228 -20.65 13.43 -5.29
N ASP A 229 -20.35 14.72 -5.43
CA ASP A 229 -21.06 15.62 -6.35
C ASP A 229 -20.45 15.56 -7.76
N SER A 230 -19.13 15.67 -7.85
CA SER A 230 -18.42 15.60 -9.13
C SER A 230 -17.00 15.08 -8.98
N VAL A 231 -16.46 14.57 -10.08
CA VAL A 231 -15.05 14.21 -10.24
C VAL A 231 -14.58 14.82 -11.54
N LYS A 232 -13.38 15.41 -11.51
CA LYS A 232 -12.70 15.92 -12.71
C LYS A 232 -11.32 15.29 -12.82
N LEU A 233 -11.14 14.49 -13.85
CA LEU A 233 -9.84 13.98 -14.26
C LEU A 233 -9.17 14.97 -15.21
N ASP A 234 -7.97 15.44 -14.86
CA ASP A 234 -7.18 16.28 -15.76
C ASP A 234 -6.25 15.48 -16.67
N ARG A 235 -5.58 16.18 -17.60
CA ARG A 235 -4.63 15.55 -18.53
C ARG A 235 -3.34 15.06 -17.87
N ALA A 236 -3.06 15.50 -16.65
CA ALA A 236 -1.95 15.04 -15.83
C ALA A 236 -2.37 13.86 -14.92
N ALA A 237 -3.57 13.32 -15.12
CA ALA A 237 -4.18 12.25 -14.34
C ALA A 237 -4.44 12.61 -12.86
N HIS A 238 -4.56 13.90 -12.53
CA HIS A 238 -5.06 14.30 -11.22
C HIS A 238 -6.58 14.13 -11.17
N VAL A 239 -7.04 13.44 -10.13
CA VAL A 239 -8.45 13.26 -9.81
C VAL A 239 -8.83 14.32 -8.78
N ASN A 240 -9.67 15.27 -9.18
CA ASN A 240 -10.20 16.31 -8.31
C ASN A 240 -11.66 16.00 -7.99
N ALA A 241 -11.97 15.69 -6.73
CA ALA A 241 -13.31 15.34 -6.31
C ALA A 241 -13.97 16.54 -5.61
N VAL A 242 -15.28 16.68 -5.77
CA VAL A 242 -16.09 17.61 -4.96
C VAL A 242 -17.02 16.76 -4.12
N LYS A 243 -16.93 16.91 -2.80
CA LYS A 243 -17.80 16.24 -1.83
C LYS A 243 -18.49 17.28 -0.96
N ASP A 244 -19.79 17.14 -0.74
CA ASP A 244 -20.59 18.07 0.06
C ASP A 244 -20.41 19.55 -0.38
N GLY A 245 -20.22 19.78 -1.68
CA GLY A 245 -19.95 21.09 -2.26
C GLY A 245 -18.51 21.62 -2.09
N GLU A 246 -17.64 20.93 -1.34
CA GLU A 246 -16.25 21.33 -1.14
C GLU A 246 -15.27 20.55 -2.04
N PRO A 247 -14.27 21.23 -2.64
CA PRO A 247 -13.24 20.57 -3.43
C PRO A 247 -12.23 19.86 -2.53
N HIS A 248 -12.06 18.56 -2.75
CA HIS A 248 -11.06 17.72 -2.09
C HIS A 248 -10.04 17.20 -3.11
N ALA A 249 -8.76 17.37 -2.82
CA ALA A 249 -7.73 16.66 -3.57
C ALA A 249 -7.78 15.16 -3.21
N TYR A 250 -7.41 14.28 -4.15
CA TYR A 250 -7.44 12.83 -3.93
C TYR A 250 -6.74 12.38 -2.64
N LYS A 251 -5.61 13.01 -2.29
CA LYS A 251 -4.84 12.70 -1.07
C LYS A 251 -5.61 12.99 0.24
N ASP A 252 -6.53 13.94 0.20
CA ASP A 252 -7.28 14.44 1.37
C ASP A 252 -8.59 13.66 1.60
N LEU A 253 -8.92 12.73 0.69
CA LEU A 253 -10.02 11.79 0.87
C LEU A 253 -9.69 10.72 1.92
N SER A 254 -10.72 10.14 2.53
CA SER A 254 -10.58 9.01 3.45
C SER A 254 -9.88 7.82 2.77
N ARG A 255 -9.17 6.97 3.53
CA ARG A 255 -8.46 5.80 2.97
C ARG A 255 -9.38 4.92 2.11
N GLY A 256 -10.59 4.61 2.61
CA GLY A 256 -11.59 3.84 1.87
C GLY A 256 -12.09 4.54 0.61
N ASP A 257 -12.41 5.84 0.68
CA ASP A 257 -12.83 6.60 -0.52
C ASP A 257 -11.74 6.65 -1.58
N ARG A 258 -10.46 6.75 -1.18
CA ARG A 258 -9.32 6.69 -2.10
C ARG A 258 -9.26 5.34 -2.80
N LEU A 259 -9.37 4.23 -2.07
CA LEU A 259 -9.40 2.89 -2.66
C LEU A 259 -10.50 2.78 -3.71
N ARG A 260 -11.73 3.12 -3.32
CA ARG A 260 -12.92 3.01 -4.16
C ARG A 260 -12.81 3.88 -5.41
N MET A 261 -12.33 5.13 -5.26
CA MET A 261 -12.12 6.06 -6.37
C MET A 261 -11.03 5.58 -7.33
N ARG A 262 -9.95 5.00 -6.81
CA ARG A 262 -8.87 4.42 -7.62
C ARG A 262 -9.38 3.24 -8.45
N ILE A 263 -10.11 2.33 -7.82
CA ILE A 263 -10.74 1.19 -8.48
C ILE A 263 -11.74 1.68 -9.56
N ALA A 264 -12.60 2.64 -9.22
CA ALA A 264 -13.54 3.25 -10.16
C ALA A 264 -12.86 3.88 -11.37
N THR A 265 -11.76 4.59 -11.16
CA THR A 265 -10.98 5.24 -12.23
C THR A 265 -10.39 4.22 -13.19
N VAL A 266 -9.80 3.14 -12.67
CA VAL A 266 -9.23 2.07 -13.49
C VAL A 266 -10.33 1.37 -14.29
N ILE A 267 -11.47 1.05 -13.67
CA ILE A 267 -12.59 0.40 -14.36
C ILE A 267 -13.20 1.33 -15.42
N ALA A 268 -13.34 2.62 -15.14
CA ALA A 268 -13.82 3.61 -16.10
C ALA A 268 -12.91 3.69 -17.34
N LEU A 269 -11.58 3.70 -17.13
CA LEU A 269 -10.59 3.62 -18.20
C LEU A 269 -10.77 2.36 -19.06
N LEU A 270 -10.97 1.21 -18.42
CA LEU A 270 -11.20 -0.06 -19.13
C LEU A 270 -12.49 -0.04 -19.96
N ARG A 271 -13.58 0.48 -19.39
CA ARG A 271 -14.89 0.57 -20.07
C ARG A 271 -14.81 1.47 -21.29
N ILE A 272 -14.31 2.69 -21.12
CA ILE A 272 -14.24 3.69 -22.18
C ILE A 272 -13.22 3.28 -23.25
N GLY A 273 -12.08 2.71 -22.83
CA GLY A 273 -11.09 2.14 -23.73
C GLY A 273 -11.70 1.04 -24.61
N LYS A 274 -12.48 0.13 -24.02
CA LYS A 274 -13.19 -0.93 -24.76
C LYS A 274 -14.22 -0.36 -25.74
N VAL A 275 -15.08 0.56 -25.32
CA VAL A 275 -16.11 1.19 -26.18
C VAL A 275 -15.48 1.88 -27.39
N ARG A 276 -14.30 2.48 -27.22
CA ARG A 276 -13.61 3.23 -28.27
C ARG A 276 -12.58 2.41 -29.05
N GLY A 277 -12.46 1.11 -28.77
CA GLY A 277 -11.50 0.22 -29.44
C GLY A 277 -10.03 0.54 -29.14
N VAL A 278 -9.76 1.29 -28.08
CA VAL A 278 -8.40 1.62 -27.61
C VAL A 278 -8.05 0.63 -26.49
N THR A 279 -7.70 -0.60 -26.87
CA THR A 279 -7.40 -1.67 -25.92
C THR A 279 -5.91 -1.66 -25.57
N SER A 280 -5.50 -0.81 -24.64
CA SER A 280 -4.11 -0.76 -24.14
C SER A 280 -3.89 -1.52 -22.83
N HIS A 281 -4.96 -2.03 -22.19
CA HIS A 281 -4.87 -2.62 -20.86
C HIS A 281 -5.27 -4.11 -20.88
N PRO A 282 -4.51 -5.01 -20.23
CA PRO A 282 -4.71 -6.46 -20.26
C PRO A 282 -5.99 -6.98 -19.57
N GLY A 283 -6.87 -6.08 -19.10
CA GLY A 283 -8.07 -6.47 -18.38
C GLY A 283 -7.83 -7.17 -17.03
N LEU A 284 -6.62 -7.09 -16.44
CA LEU A 284 -6.31 -7.67 -15.14
C LEU A 284 -6.23 -6.57 -14.07
N LEU A 285 -6.96 -6.73 -12.96
CA LEU A 285 -6.90 -5.87 -11.78
C LEU A 285 -6.45 -6.70 -10.58
N ILE A 286 -5.29 -6.37 -10.02
CA ILE A 286 -4.78 -6.98 -8.79
C ILE A 286 -4.94 -5.97 -7.65
N ILE A 287 -5.66 -6.35 -6.60
CA ILE A 287 -5.88 -5.53 -5.41
C ILE A 287 -5.23 -6.24 -4.23
N ASP A 288 -4.06 -5.74 -3.82
CA ASP A 288 -3.44 -6.24 -2.61
C ASP A 288 -4.20 -5.72 -1.38
N SER A 289 -4.72 -6.65 -0.59
CA SER A 289 -5.26 -6.44 0.75
C SER A 289 -6.41 -5.42 0.83
N ILE A 290 -7.60 -5.79 0.33
CA ILE A 290 -8.83 -4.95 0.44
C ILE A 290 -9.07 -4.50 1.89
N ALA A 291 -8.81 -5.39 2.84
CA ALA A 291 -8.94 -5.15 4.27
C ALA A 291 -8.06 -4.03 4.84
N ALA A 292 -6.89 -3.77 4.25
CA ALA A 292 -5.94 -2.78 4.79
C ALA A 292 -6.43 -1.34 4.62
N GLU A 293 -7.25 -1.08 3.59
CA GLU A 293 -7.81 0.24 3.30
C GLU A 293 -9.32 0.32 3.65
N GLU A 294 -10.05 -0.80 3.70
CA GLU A 294 -11.48 -0.90 4.10
C GLU A 294 -11.68 -1.68 5.40
N LEU A 295 -11.65 -0.96 6.52
CA LEU A 295 -11.83 -1.54 7.86
C LEU A 295 -13.29 -1.94 8.17
N ASN A 296 -14.27 -1.52 7.36
CA ASN A 296 -15.68 -1.82 7.58
C ASN A 296 -16.14 -3.02 6.73
N LYS A 297 -16.50 -4.12 7.41
CA LYS A 297 -17.02 -5.36 6.80
C LYS A 297 -18.16 -5.13 5.81
N ALA A 298 -19.13 -4.27 6.13
CA ALA A 298 -20.28 -4.03 5.26
C ALA A 298 -19.85 -3.33 3.95
N ALA A 299 -18.94 -2.36 4.06
CA ALA A 299 -18.43 -1.63 2.91
C ALA A 299 -17.53 -2.49 2.03
N ALA A 300 -16.62 -3.27 2.63
CA ALA A 300 -15.76 -4.21 1.91
C ALA A 300 -16.60 -5.24 1.13
N ARG A 301 -17.63 -5.83 1.76
CA ARG A 301 -18.55 -6.77 1.09
C ARG A 301 -19.32 -6.12 -0.05
N SER A 302 -19.79 -4.88 0.14
CA SER A 302 -20.47 -4.13 -0.91
C SER A 302 -19.55 -3.88 -2.12
N LEU A 303 -18.30 -3.49 -1.87
CA LEU A 303 -17.30 -3.28 -2.92
C LEU A 303 -17.02 -4.57 -3.69
N ILE A 304 -16.80 -5.69 -3.00
CA ILE A 304 -16.52 -6.99 -3.62
C ILE A 304 -17.73 -7.45 -4.46
N SER A 305 -18.96 -7.29 -3.95
CA SER A 305 -20.18 -7.62 -4.69
C SER A 305 -20.31 -6.80 -5.98
N GLU A 306 -20.04 -5.49 -5.91
CA GLU A 306 -20.06 -4.65 -7.11
C GLU A 306 -18.95 -5.01 -8.09
N LEU A 307 -17.76 -5.35 -7.62
CA LEU A 307 -16.69 -5.86 -8.49
C LEU A 307 -17.10 -7.14 -9.22
N GLN A 308 -17.76 -8.08 -8.53
CA GLN A 308 -18.28 -9.29 -9.15
C GLN A 308 -19.35 -9.01 -10.21
N LYS A 309 -20.22 -8.01 -10.00
CA LYS A 309 -21.18 -7.58 -11.03
C LYS A 309 -20.46 -6.97 -12.23
N ILE A 310 -19.44 -6.16 -11.99
CA ILE A 310 -18.67 -5.52 -13.06
C ILE A 310 -17.91 -6.55 -13.91
N THR A 311 -17.39 -7.63 -13.34
CA THR A 311 -16.74 -8.71 -14.12
C THR A 311 -17.74 -9.46 -15.00
N GLN A 312 -19.02 -9.53 -14.61
CA GLN A 312 -20.09 -10.05 -15.47
C GLN A 312 -20.44 -9.07 -16.62
N GLU A 313 -20.45 -7.77 -16.35
CA GLU A 313 -20.66 -6.72 -17.36
C GLU A 313 -19.46 -6.62 -18.34
N LEU A 314 -18.25 -6.94 -17.86
CA LEU A 314 -16.99 -6.89 -18.61
C LEU A 314 -16.29 -8.26 -18.57
N PRO A 315 -16.64 -9.19 -19.47
CA PRO A 315 -16.06 -10.54 -19.47
C PRO A 315 -14.53 -10.60 -19.66
N THR A 316 -13.94 -9.50 -20.16
CA THR A 316 -12.49 -9.35 -20.33
C THR A 316 -11.78 -8.85 -19.06
N LEU A 317 -12.52 -8.52 -18.00
CA LEU A 317 -11.97 -8.05 -16.73
C LEU A 317 -11.81 -9.23 -15.77
N GLN A 318 -10.57 -9.52 -15.41
CA GLN A 318 -10.20 -10.41 -14.32
C GLN A 318 -9.81 -9.56 -13.10
N VAL A 319 -10.40 -9.87 -11.95
CA VAL A 319 -10.05 -9.23 -10.67
C VAL A 319 -9.47 -10.29 -9.75
N VAL A 320 -8.28 -10.04 -9.22
CA VAL A 320 -7.62 -10.85 -8.19
C VAL A 320 -7.41 -9.95 -6.99
N PHE A 321 -7.80 -10.39 -5.80
CA PHE A 321 -7.53 -9.64 -4.59
C PHE A 321 -7.13 -10.55 -3.44
N THR A 322 -6.36 -9.99 -2.51
CA THR A 322 -5.98 -10.65 -1.25
C THR A 322 -6.73 -10.01 -0.08
N THR A 323 -6.96 -10.78 0.98
CA THR A 323 -7.54 -10.30 2.23
C THR A 323 -7.09 -11.19 3.38
N ALA A 324 -6.77 -10.58 4.53
CA ALA A 324 -6.50 -11.28 5.78
C ALA A 324 -7.79 -11.63 6.57
N HIS A 325 -8.95 -11.20 6.07
CA HIS A 325 -10.26 -11.37 6.70
C HIS A 325 -11.15 -12.25 5.81
N PRO A 326 -11.20 -13.57 6.04
CA PRO A 326 -12.05 -14.52 5.29
C PRO A 326 -13.53 -14.12 5.33
N GLU A 327 -13.97 -13.51 6.42
CA GLU A 327 -15.36 -13.10 6.63
C GLU A 327 -15.87 -12.02 5.64
N PHE A 328 -14.96 -11.40 4.88
CA PHE A 328 -15.32 -10.47 3.80
C PHE A 328 -15.76 -11.20 2.53
N VAL A 329 -15.37 -12.47 2.38
CA VAL A 329 -15.60 -13.28 1.18
C VAL A 329 -16.63 -14.38 1.42
N ASP A 330 -16.80 -14.80 2.68
CA ASP A 330 -17.74 -15.85 3.08
C ASP A 330 -19.15 -15.63 2.50
N GLY A 331 -19.62 -16.62 1.74
CA GLY A 331 -20.93 -16.64 1.08
C GLY A 331 -21.13 -15.58 -0.01
N LEU A 332 -20.09 -14.84 -0.39
CA LEU A 332 -20.16 -13.82 -1.45
C LEU A 332 -19.59 -14.32 -2.78
N LEU A 333 -18.45 -15.01 -2.73
CA LEU A 333 -17.83 -15.63 -3.91
C LEU A 333 -18.04 -17.15 -3.91
N PRO A 334 -18.12 -17.79 -5.09
CA PRO A 334 -18.07 -19.25 -5.20
C PRO A 334 -16.79 -19.80 -4.59
N GLU A 335 -16.84 -21.00 -3.98
CA GLU A 335 -15.67 -21.65 -3.37
C GLU A 335 -14.53 -21.85 -4.38
N ASP A 336 -14.86 -22.16 -5.64
CA ASP A 336 -13.86 -22.31 -6.73
C ASP A 336 -13.09 -21.02 -7.07
N HIS A 337 -13.55 -19.86 -6.58
CA HIS A 337 -12.92 -18.55 -6.77
C HIS A 337 -12.19 -18.06 -5.51
N VAL A 338 -12.14 -18.87 -4.46
CA VAL A 338 -11.49 -18.54 -3.19
C VAL A 338 -10.35 -19.52 -2.96
N ILE A 339 -9.13 -19.00 -2.86
CA ILE A 339 -7.95 -19.81 -2.53
C ILE A 339 -7.57 -19.48 -1.08
N THR A 340 -7.78 -20.44 -0.20
CA THR A 340 -7.29 -20.41 1.19
C THR A 340 -6.15 -21.41 1.33
N ALA A 341 -5.10 -21.05 2.07
CA ALA A 341 -4.06 -21.98 2.48
C ALA A 341 -4.07 -22.15 3.99
N GLU A 342 -4.13 -23.40 4.44
CA GLU A 342 -3.68 -23.82 5.76
C GLU A 342 -2.19 -24.19 5.65
N GLY A 343 -1.31 -23.20 5.48
CA GLY A 343 0.12 -23.44 5.27
C GLY A 343 0.95 -22.18 5.03
N THR A 344 2.28 -22.31 5.13
CA THR A 344 3.23 -21.19 5.24
C THR A 344 3.33 -20.29 4.01
N HIS A 345 2.90 -20.74 2.82
CA HIS A 345 2.95 -19.93 1.59
C HIS A 345 1.76 -20.20 0.66
N LEU A 346 1.15 -19.12 0.18
CA LEU A 346 0.35 -19.04 -1.03
C LEU A 346 1.29 -18.40 -2.06
N PHE A 347 1.81 -19.22 -2.98
CA PHE A 347 2.91 -18.95 -3.95
C PHE A 347 4.33 -19.29 -3.48
#